data_AF-A0A3N5WJ07-F1
#
_entry.id   AF-A0A3N5WJ07-F1
#
_cell.length_a   1.000
_cell.length_b   1.000
_cell.length_c   1.000
_cell.angle_alpha   90.00
_cell.angle_beta   90.00
_cell.angle_gamma   90.00
#
_symmetry.space_group_name_H-M   'P 1'
#
loop_
_entity.id
_entity.type
_entity.pdbx_description
1 polymer ?
#
loop_
_entity_poly.entity_id
_entity_poly.type
_entity_poly.pdbx_seq_one_letter_code
_entity_poly.pdbx_strand_id
1 'polypeptide(L)'
;MLVMKAQAQATALVEQALLVQGEATPVPGERNEDAAEEPEPEESTPAPKLPAVPTMQPTATDSGAYQVELVNIGYAAEGNLIIVQFKATRKAVNDFWPGRLSVTDEATGTVYNEVPSMPVVGPLIGRPANPGQLGYVMFANTPPGLPPGSLVTVKLGKFEQKHVPVSKTMQ
;
A
#
# COMPACT_ATOMS: atom_id res chain seq x y z
N MET A 1 -29.30 42.50 28.94
CA MET A 1 -28.02 42.28 29.65
C MET A 1 -27.75 40.78 29.65
N LEU A 2 -26.51 40.36 29.34
CA LEU A 2 -25.97 38.98 29.35
C LEU A 2 -26.40 38.00 28.25
N VAL A 3 -25.70 37.98 27.09
CA VAL A 3 -25.24 36.72 26.44
C VAL A 3 -24.04 37.04 25.51
N MET A 4 -22.87 37.40 26.06
CA MET A 4 -21.70 37.73 25.20
C MET A 4 -20.34 37.50 25.87
N LYS A 5 -20.18 36.41 26.63
CA LYS A 5 -18.89 36.05 27.28
C LYS A 5 -18.67 34.53 27.39
N ALA A 6 -18.60 33.81 26.27
CA ALA A 6 -18.27 32.38 26.31
C ALA A 6 -17.27 31.90 25.23
N GLN A 7 -16.66 32.80 24.44
CA GLN A 7 -15.74 32.40 23.36
C GLN A 7 -14.23 32.56 23.67
N ALA A 8 -13.84 32.86 24.90
CA ALA A 8 -12.45 33.24 25.20
C ALA A 8 -11.55 32.12 25.78
N GLN A 9 -12.02 30.88 25.95
CA GLN A 9 -11.27 29.86 26.72
C GLN A 9 -10.70 28.68 25.90
N ALA A 10 -10.87 28.64 24.58
CA ALA A 10 -10.40 27.49 23.78
C ALA A 10 -9.00 27.64 23.14
N THR A 11 -8.32 28.78 23.33
CA THR A 11 -7.04 29.07 22.64
C THR A 11 -5.79 28.88 23.51
N ALA A 12 -5.93 28.66 24.83
CA ALA A 12 -4.78 28.64 25.73
C ALA A 12 -4.07 27.27 25.88
N LEU A 13 -4.57 26.21 25.24
CA LEU A 13 -4.03 24.84 25.41
C LEU A 13 -3.14 24.34 24.26
N VAL A 14 -2.89 25.16 23.24
CA VAL A 14 -2.09 24.76 22.06
C VAL A 14 -0.62 25.19 22.16
N GLU A 15 -0.25 26.11 23.07
CA GLU A 15 1.13 26.64 23.13
C GLU A 15 2.10 25.87 24.05
N GLN A 16 1.66 24.93 24.89
CA GLN A 16 2.58 24.23 25.81
C GLN A 16 3.22 22.95 25.26
N ALA A 17 2.86 22.50 24.05
CA ALA A 17 3.37 21.24 23.50
C ALA A 17 4.62 21.37 22.63
N LEU A 18 5.14 22.59 22.38
CA LEU A 18 6.21 22.81 21.38
C LEU A 18 7.62 23.02 21.96
N LEU A 19 7.84 22.86 23.26
CA LEU A 19 9.13 23.18 23.90
C LEU A 19 9.88 21.98 24.52
N VAL A 20 9.46 20.74 24.27
CA VAL A 20 10.13 19.54 24.81
C VAL A 20 10.40 18.52 23.72
N GLN A 21 11.37 18.83 22.86
CA GLN A 21 12.19 17.88 22.09
C GLN A 21 13.30 18.74 21.47
N GLY A 22 14.41 18.98 22.15
CA GLY A 22 15.28 17.96 22.74
C GLY A 22 16.37 17.68 21.73
N GLU A 23 17.45 18.45 21.84
CA GLU A 23 18.69 18.37 21.07
C GLU A 23 19.17 16.92 20.90
N ALA A 24 19.23 16.45 19.65
CA ALA A 24 20.01 15.28 19.29
C ALA A 24 21.37 15.75 18.75
N THR A 25 22.39 15.58 19.57
CA THR A 25 23.81 15.84 19.30
C THR A 25 24.29 15.04 18.08
N PRO A 26 24.96 15.63 17.08
CA PRO A 26 25.67 14.87 16.07
C PRO A 26 26.93 14.25 16.69
N VAL A 27 27.01 12.92 16.73
CA VAL A 27 28.23 12.19 17.08
C VAL A 27 29.12 12.09 15.83
N PRO A 28 30.37 12.58 15.85
CA PRO A 28 31.35 12.35 14.80
C PRO A 28 32.33 11.22 15.17
N GLY A 29 32.51 10.25 14.28
CA GLY A 29 33.44 9.11 14.42
C GLY A 29 32.70 7.78 14.27
N GLU A 30 33.09 6.80 13.47
CA GLU A 30 34.42 6.38 13.03
C GLU A 30 34.41 5.97 11.56
N ARG A 31 35.46 6.38 10.85
CA ARG A 31 35.81 5.89 9.52
C ARG A 31 36.62 4.60 9.74
N ASN A 32 35.97 3.44 9.63
CA ASN A 32 36.68 2.17 9.50
C ASN A 32 37.10 2.00 8.03
N GLU A 33 38.34 2.40 7.76
CA GLU A 33 39.13 1.88 6.65
C GLU A 33 39.66 0.52 7.09
N ASP A 34 38.97 -0.56 6.73
CA ASP A 34 39.49 -1.92 6.89
C ASP A 34 39.48 -2.64 5.54
N ALA A 35 40.70 -2.99 5.14
CA ALA A 35 41.13 -4.09 4.31
C ALA A 35 40.30 -4.47 3.06
N ALA A 36 40.91 -4.18 1.91
CA ALA A 36 40.72 -4.94 0.70
C ALA A 36 41.05 -6.42 0.94
N GLU A 37 40.06 -7.29 0.79
CA GLU A 37 40.26 -8.70 0.51
C GLU A 37 39.82 -8.94 -0.93
N GLU A 38 40.78 -9.30 -1.78
CA GLU A 38 40.61 -9.66 -3.18
C GLU A 38 40.07 -11.09 -3.23
N PRO A 39 38.81 -11.33 -3.65
CA PRO A 39 38.32 -12.70 -3.80
C PRO A 39 38.90 -13.32 -5.07
N GLU A 40 39.51 -14.49 -4.89
CA GLU A 40 40.01 -15.36 -5.94
C GLU A 40 38.92 -15.68 -6.99
N PRO A 41 39.28 -15.90 -8.27
CA PRO A 41 38.34 -16.28 -9.30
C PRO A 41 37.82 -17.70 -9.07
N GLU A 42 36.63 -17.82 -8.48
CA GLU A 42 35.94 -19.10 -8.35
C GLU A 42 35.54 -19.64 -9.73
N GLU A 43 35.98 -20.89 -9.93
CA GLU A 43 35.78 -21.77 -11.05
C GLU A 43 34.29 -21.88 -11.44
N SER A 44 33.99 -21.66 -12.72
CA SER A 44 32.64 -21.75 -13.28
C SER A 44 32.14 -23.18 -13.31
N THR A 45 31.48 -23.62 -12.24
CA THR A 45 30.66 -24.83 -12.23
C THR A 45 29.42 -24.59 -13.11
N PRO A 46 29.10 -25.46 -14.08
CA PRO A 46 27.88 -25.32 -14.88
C PRO A 46 26.65 -25.39 -13.98
N ALA A 47 25.88 -24.29 -13.98
CA ALA A 47 24.70 -24.15 -13.15
C ALA A 47 23.70 -25.30 -13.39
N PRO A 48 23.19 -25.95 -12.32
CA PRO A 48 22.13 -26.93 -12.45
C PRO A 48 20.90 -26.25 -13.03
N LYS A 49 20.36 -26.85 -14.09
CA LYS A 49 19.14 -26.44 -14.79
C LYS A 49 17.99 -26.41 -13.77
N LEU A 50 17.69 -25.24 -13.23
CA LEU A 50 16.59 -25.07 -12.28
C LEU A 50 15.28 -25.50 -12.96
N PRO A 51 14.45 -26.31 -12.30
CA PRO A 51 13.12 -26.64 -12.82
C PRO A 51 12.32 -25.35 -12.99
N ALA A 52 11.66 -25.22 -14.15
CA ALA A 52 10.82 -24.07 -14.49
C ALA A 52 9.82 -23.83 -13.35
N VAL A 53 9.92 -22.68 -12.69
CA VAL A 53 8.97 -22.27 -11.67
C VAL A 53 7.60 -22.19 -12.35
N PRO A 54 6.58 -22.94 -11.89
CA PRO A 54 5.26 -22.88 -12.49
C PRO A 54 4.75 -21.45 -12.39
N THR A 55 4.50 -20.82 -13.53
CA THR A 55 3.78 -19.55 -13.61
C THR A 55 2.37 -19.80 -13.05
N MET A 56 2.17 -19.54 -11.77
CA MET A 56 0.85 -19.58 -11.14
C MET A 56 0.03 -18.46 -11.78
N GLN A 57 -0.76 -18.82 -12.79
CA GLN A 57 -1.79 -17.92 -13.30
C GLN A 57 -2.78 -17.67 -12.15
N PRO A 58 -3.03 -16.41 -11.78
CA PRO A 58 -3.94 -16.10 -10.70
C PRO A 58 -5.35 -16.56 -11.12
N THR A 59 -5.85 -17.61 -10.46
CA THR A 59 -7.20 -18.12 -10.68
C THR A 59 -8.20 -17.08 -10.20
N ALA A 60 -8.74 -16.28 -11.12
CA ALA A 60 -9.86 -15.40 -10.82
C ALA A 60 -11.08 -16.27 -10.47
N THR A 61 -11.59 -16.14 -9.25
CA THR A 61 -12.83 -16.82 -8.86
C THR A 61 -13.97 -16.17 -9.62
N ASP A 62 -14.59 -16.93 -10.52
CA ASP A 62 -15.64 -16.49 -11.45
C ASP A 62 -16.77 -15.73 -10.73
N SER A 63 -16.72 -14.40 -10.80
CA SER A 63 -17.76 -13.48 -10.33
C SER A 63 -18.61 -13.05 -11.52
N GLY A 64 -19.36 -14.00 -12.10
CA GLY A 64 -20.15 -13.90 -13.34
C GLY A 64 -21.22 -12.78 -13.44
N ALA A 65 -21.22 -11.77 -12.58
CA ALA A 65 -22.07 -10.58 -12.69
C ALA A 65 -21.32 -9.25 -12.51
N TYR A 66 -20.05 -9.30 -12.08
CA TYR A 66 -19.24 -8.13 -11.78
C TYR A 66 -17.95 -8.22 -12.59
N GLN A 67 -17.95 -7.62 -13.78
CA GLN A 67 -16.73 -7.46 -14.56
C GLN A 67 -15.82 -6.49 -13.80
N VAL A 68 -14.94 -7.05 -12.98
CA VAL A 68 -13.81 -6.38 -12.33
C VAL A 68 -12.57 -7.12 -12.80
N GLU A 69 -11.66 -6.39 -13.40
CA GLU A 69 -10.36 -6.87 -13.86
C GLU A 69 -9.30 -6.16 -13.03
N LEU A 70 -8.56 -6.92 -12.24
CA LEU A 70 -7.43 -6.40 -11.51
C LEU A 70 -6.27 -6.19 -12.48
N VAL A 71 -5.79 -4.94 -12.59
CA VAL A 71 -4.74 -4.58 -13.55
C VAL A 71 -3.37 -4.68 -12.88
N ASN A 72 -3.23 -4.07 -11.69
CA ASN A 72 -1.96 -4.02 -11.00
C ASN A 72 -2.15 -3.79 -9.49
N ILE A 73 -1.21 -4.29 -8.71
CA ILE A 73 -1.00 -3.91 -7.32
C ILE A 73 0.46 -3.50 -7.18
N GLY A 74 0.70 -2.36 -6.53
CA GLY A 74 2.03 -1.90 -6.21
C GLY A 74 2.01 -0.88 -5.08
N TYR A 75 3.06 -0.07 -5.05
CA TYR A 75 3.24 0.96 -4.04
C TYR A 75 3.15 2.36 -4.64
N ALA A 76 2.66 3.30 -3.83
CA ALA A 76 2.65 4.73 -4.08
C ALA A 76 3.20 5.47 -2.86
N ALA A 77 3.50 6.77 -3.01
CA ALA A 77 3.99 7.64 -1.94
C ALA A 77 5.17 7.01 -1.16
N GLU A 78 6.23 6.63 -1.88
CA GLU A 78 7.47 6.07 -1.29
C GLU A 78 7.26 4.79 -0.47
N GLY A 79 6.22 4.00 -0.79
CA GLY A 79 5.93 2.76 -0.09
C GLY A 79 4.91 2.92 1.04
N ASN A 80 4.49 4.14 1.37
CA ASN A 80 3.52 4.39 2.44
C ASN A 80 2.07 4.04 2.04
N LEU A 81 1.80 3.89 0.75
CA LEU A 81 0.48 3.52 0.23
C LEU A 81 0.58 2.30 -0.66
N ILE A 82 -0.39 1.39 -0.53
CA ILE A 82 -0.61 0.29 -1.47
C ILE A 82 -1.63 0.78 -2.49
N ILE A 83 -1.25 0.81 -3.77
CA ILE A 83 -2.17 1.17 -4.86
C ILE A 83 -2.67 -0.10 -5.55
N VAL A 84 -3.99 -0.18 -5.70
CA VAL A 84 -4.68 -1.24 -6.43
C VAL A 84 -5.37 -0.62 -7.63
N GLN A 85 -4.95 -0.99 -8.84
CA GLN A 85 -5.55 -0.54 -10.09
C GLN A 85 -6.44 -1.62 -10.68
N PHE A 86 -7.60 -1.21 -11.18
CA PHE A 86 -8.60 -2.13 -11.72
C PHE A 86 -9.38 -1.48 -12.87
N LYS A 87 -9.98 -2.30 -13.72
CA LYS A 87 -11.07 -1.89 -14.60
C LYS A 87 -12.35 -2.51 -14.09
N ALA A 88 -13.42 -1.74 -14.05
CA ALA A 88 -14.70 -2.24 -13.56
C ALA A 88 -15.88 -1.55 -14.24
N THR A 89 -17.00 -2.26 -14.33
CA THR A 89 -18.27 -1.65 -14.73
C THR A 89 -18.82 -0.77 -13.60
N ARG A 90 -19.54 0.31 -13.95
CA ARG A 90 -20.15 1.23 -12.96
C ARG A 90 -20.96 0.53 -11.88
N LYS A 91 -21.64 -0.58 -12.22
CA LYS A 91 -22.40 -1.40 -11.26
C LYS A 91 -21.51 -2.03 -10.18
N ALA A 92 -20.31 -2.48 -10.54
CA ALA A 92 -19.36 -3.06 -9.58
C ALA A 92 -18.77 -2.01 -8.65
N VAL A 93 -18.38 -0.84 -9.19
CA VAL A 93 -17.75 0.22 -8.40
C VAL A 93 -18.71 0.83 -7.36
N ASN A 94 -20.03 0.71 -7.57
CA ASN A 94 -21.01 1.13 -6.58
C ASN A 94 -20.96 0.30 -5.28
N ASP A 95 -20.32 -0.87 -5.28
CA ASP A 95 -20.08 -1.66 -4.07
C ASP A 95 -18.74 -1.29 -3.38
N PHE A 96 -17.93 -0.38 -3.97
CA PHE A 96 -16.59 -0.05 -3.50
C PHE A 96 -16.62 1.10 -2.49
N TRP A 97 -16.82 0.74 -1.23
CA TRP A 97 -16.85 1.67 -0.09
C TRP A 97 -15.77 1.31 0.92
N PRO A 98 -15.22 2.29 1.67
CA PRO A 98 -14.38 2.00 2.82
C PRO A 98 -15.04 0.95 3.73
N GLY A 99 -14.25 -0.04 4.18
CA GLY A 99 -14.74 -1.19 4.95
C GLY A 99 -15.21 -2.40 4.13
N ARG A 100 -15.39 -2.26 2.81
CA ARG A 100 -15.59 -3.40 1.87
C ARG A 100 -14.42 -3.65 0.95
N LEU A 101 -13.34 -2.91 1.13
CA LEU A 101 -12.12 -2.96 0.37
C LEU A 101 -11.01 -3.44 1.30
N SER A 102 -10.23 -4.42 0.87
CA SER A 102 -9.06 -4.87 1.62
C SER A 102 -8.02 -5.51 0.73
N VAL A 103 -6.77 -5.39 1.15
CA VAL A 103 -5.64 -6.20 0.67
C VAL A 103 -5.17 -7.02 1.86
N THR A 104 -5.09 -8.34 1.72
CA THR A 104 -4.62 -9.24 2.77
C THR A 104 -3.31 -9.86 2.33
N ASP A 105 -2.24 -9.67 3.10
CA ASP A 105 -1.00 -10.41 2.90
C ASP A 105 -1.21 -11.88 3.27
N GLU A 106 -0.99 -12.78 2.32
CA GLU A 106 -1.25 -14.20 2.50
C GLU A 106 -0.20 -14.87 3.40
N ALA A 107 1.01 -14.31 3.48
CA ALA A 107 2.09 -14.86 4.31
C ALA A 107 1.86 -14.56 5.80
N THR A 108 1.47 -13.32 6.12
CA THR A 108 1.31 -12.86 7.51
C THR A 108 -0.14 -12.85 8.00
N GLY A 109 -1.10 -12.86 7.08
CA GLY A 109 -2.52 -12.64 7.39
C GLY A 109 -2.88 -11.18 7.68
N THR A 110 -1.93 -10.24 7.51
CA THR A 110 -2.16 -8.81 7.77
C THR A 110 -3.17 -8.25 6.80
N VAL A 111 -4.18 -7.54 7.30
CA VAL A 111 -5.25 -6.95 6.49
C VAL A 111 -5.06 -5.44 6.41
N TYR A 112 -4.84 -4.94 5.21
CA TYR A 112 -4.79 -3.52 4.87
C TYR A 112 -6.16 -3.11 4.31
N ASN A 113 -6.99 -2.50 5.15
CA ASN A 113 -8.35 -2.05 4.80
C ASN A 113 -8.59 -0.55 5.02
N GLU A 114 -7.57 0.17 5.51
CA GLU A 114 -7.63 1.61 5.73
C GLU A 114 -7.42 2.35 4.42
N VAL A 115 -8.43 3.10 3.99
CA VAL A 115 -8.38 3.97 2.81
C VAL A 115 -8.25 5.42 3.29
N PRO A 116 -7.09 6.07 3.08
CA PRO A 116 -6.91 7.46 3.50
C PRO A 116 -7.94 8.39 2.83
N SER A 117 -8.37 9.41 3.56
CA SER A 117 -9.28 10.43 3.05
C SER A 117 -8.62 11.80 3.09
N MET A 118 -8.52 12.46 1.94
CA MET A 118 -8.01 13.81 1.81
C MET A 118 -9.14 14.83 2.04
N PRO A 119 -8.88 15.99 2.69
CA PRO A 119 -9.94 16.94 3.04
C PRO A 119 -10.78 17.46 1.87
N VAL A 120 -10.18 17.61 0.68
CA VAL A 120 -10.84 18.17 -0.52
C VAL A 120 -11.32 17.08 -1.47
N VAL A 121 -10.54 16.01 -1.63
CA VAL A 121 -10.81 14.94 -2.61
C VAL A 121 -11.68 13.82 -2.03
N GLY A 122 -11.68 13.65 -0.71
CA GLY A 122 -12.32 12.55 -0.01
C GLY A 122 -11.45 11.29 0.01
N PRO A 123 -12.05 10.10 0.18
CA PRO A 123 -11.35 8.82 0.15
C PRO A 123 -10.57 8.66 -1.16
N LEU A 124 -9.35 8.12 -1.08
CA LEU A 124 -8.49 7.89 -2.24
C LEU A 124 -8.97 6.70 -3.09
N ILE A 125 -10.15 6.86 -3.70
CA ILE A 125 -10.85 5.89 -4.54
C ILE A 125 -11.20 6.55 -5.88
N GLY A 126 -10.44 6.24 -6.91
CA GLY A 126 -10.74 6.63 -8.29
C GLY A 126 -11.77 5.67 -8.90
N ARG A 127 -13.04 6.08 -8.96
CA ARG A 127 -14.12 5.27 -9.52
C ARG A 127 -14.24 5.44 -11.04
N PRO A 128 -14.16 4.37 -11.86
CA PRO A 128 -14.44 4.42 -13.30
C PRO A 128 -15.83 4.99 -13.58
N ALA A 129 -15.91 6.00 -14.44
CA ALA A 129 -17.19 6.55 -14.92
C ALA A 129 -17.72 5.74 -16.12
N ASN A 130 -16.81 5.26 -16.97
CA ASN A 130 -17.11 4.51 -18.17
C ASN A 130 -16.59 3.06 -18.09
N PRO A 131 -17.24 2.08 -18.76
CA PRO A 131 -16.71 0.72 -18.88
C PRO A 131 -15.29 0.72 -19.46
N GLY A 132 -14.40 -0.07 -18.87
CA GLY A 132 -13.00 -0.18 -19.31
C GLY A 132 -12.09 0.98 -18.89
N GLN A 133 -12.63 2.05 -18.29
CA GLN A 133 -11.82 3.10 -17.69
C GLN A 133 -11.06 2.55 -16.48
N LEU A 134 -9.79 2.93 -16.37
CA LEU A 134 -8.95 2.56 -15.23
C LEU A 134 -9.43 3.28 -13.97
N GLY A 135 -9.61 2.51 -12.90
CA GLY A 135 -9.88 2.97 -11.55
C GLY A 135 -8.74 2.60 -10.63
N TYR A 136 -8.75 3.17 -9.43
CA TYR A 136 -7.77 2.86 -8.40
C TYR A 136 -8.37 2.96 -7.00
N VAL A 137 -7.76 2.24 -6.06
CA VAL A 137 -7.93 2.40 -4.62
C VAL A 137 -6.54 2.48 -4.00
N MET A 138 -6.35 3.39 -3.04
CA MET A 138 -5.14 3.44 -2.22
C MET A 138 -5.46 3.00 -0.79
N PHE A 139 -4.62 2.13 -0.25
CA PHE A 139 -4.66 1.70 1.15
C PHE A 139 -3.44 2.24 1.89
N ALA A 140 -3.58 2.53 3.18
CA ALA A 140 -2.45 2.82 4.04
C ALA A 140 -1.59 1.57 4.22
N ASN A 141 -0.28 1.70 3.99
CA ASN A 141 0.69 0.64 4.25
C ASN A 141 1.22 0.78 5.68
N THR A 142 0.40 0.46 6.68
CA THR A 142 0.77 0.58 8.08
C THR A 142 1.76 -0.52 8.50
N PRO A 143 2.63 -0.28 9.50
CA PRO A 143 3.56 -1.30 10.02
C PRO A 143 2.84 -2.61 10.38
N PRO A 144 3.39 -3.80 10.04
CA PRO A 144 4.78 -4.04 9.61
C PRO A 144 5.11 -3.67 8.15
N GLY A 145 4.12 -3.26 7.37
CA GLY A 145 4.27 -2.95 5.96
C GLY A 145 4.24 -4.20 5.08
N LEU A 146 3.64 -4.08 3.90
CA LEU A 146 3.60 -5.14 2.90
C LEU A 146 4.95 -5.14 2.15
N PRO A 147 5.73 -6.23 2.16
CA PRO A 147 6.99 -6.27 1.42
C PRO A 147 6.77 -6.51 -0.08
N PRO A 148 7.65 -5.98 -0.95
CA PRO A 148 7.51 -6.14 -2.39
C PRO A 148 7.66 -7.61 -2.81
N GLY A 149 6.85 -8.04 -3.77
CA GLY A 149 6.81 -9.44 -4.22
C GLY A 149 5.93 -10.35 -3.35
N SER A 150 5.35 -9.85 -2.26
CA SER A 150 4.35 -10.61 -1.49
C SER A 150 3.15 -11.02 -2.35
N LEU A 151 2.57 -12.16 -2.00
CA LEU A 151 1.29 -12.60 -2.53
C LEU A 151 0.17 -12.06 -1.65
N VAL A 152 -0.82 -11.43 -2.28
CA VAL A 152 -1.96 -10.86 -1.58
C VAL A 152 -3.28 -11.38 -2.11
N THR A 153 -4.26 -11.43 -1.22
CA THR A 153 -5.67 -11.52 -1.59
C THR A 153 -6.26 -10.11 -1.63
N VAL A 154 -6.80 -9.71 -2.78
CA VAL A 154 -7.50 -8.44 -2.96
C VAL A 154 -8.99 -8.66 -2.92
N LYS A 155 -9.67 -7.87 -2.10
CA LYS A 155 -11.13 -7.82 -2.04
C LYS A 155 -11.64 -6.43 -2.41
N LEU A 156 -12.41 -6.35 -3.49
CA LEU A 156 -13.06 -5.13 -3.96
C LEU A 156 -14.59 -5.33 -3.93
N GLY A 157 -15.21 -5.01 -2.80
CA GLY A 157 -16.64 -5.25 -2.60
C GLY A 157 -16.94 -6.75 -2.54
N LYS A 158 -17.55 -7.27 -3.60
CA LYS A 158 -17.84 -8.71 -3.76
C LYS A 158 -16.81 -9.46 -4.59
N PHE A 159 -15.96 -8.73 -5.32
CA PHE A 159 -14.88 -9.32 -6.09
C PHE A 159 -13.74 -9.70 -5.15
N GLU A 160 -13.22 -10.91 -5.32
CA GLU A 160 -12.07 -11.42 -4.57
C GLU A 160 -11.11 -12.12 -5.54
N GLN A 161 -9.83 -11.77 -5.47
CA GLN A 161 -8.76 -12.42 -6.21
C GLN A 161 -7.59 -12.72 -5.29
N LYS A 162 -7.13 -13.97 -5.32
CA LYS A 162 -6.05 -14.49 -4.48
C LYS A 162 -4.75 -14.58 -5.26
N HIS A 163 -3.64 -14.74 -4.53
CA HIS A 163 -2.31 -14.98 -5.07
C HIS A 163 -1.85 -13.89 -6.04
N VAL A 164 -2.21 -12.63 -5.77
CA VAL A 164 -1.79 -11.51 -6.61
C VAL A 164 -0.42 -11.03 -6.14
N PRO A 165 0.60 -11.03 -7.01
CA PRO A 165 1.92 -10.53 -6.64
C PRO A 165 1.92 -9.00 -6.58
N VAL A 166 2.56 -8.45 -5.55
CA VAL A 166 2.74 -7.01 -5.38
C VAL A 166 3.98 -6.54 -6.15
N SER A 167 3.81 -5.60 -7.08
CA SER A 167 4.89 -5.07 -7.90
C SER A 167 5.78 -4.10 -7.12
N LYS A 168 7.11 -4.15 -7.34
CA LYS A 168 8.08 -3.31 -6.60
C LYS A 168 7.82 -1.80 -6.72
N THR A 169 7.50 -1.30 -7.91
CA THR A 169 7.27 0.13 -8.18
C THR A 169 6.64 0.28 -9.56
N MET A 170 5.68 1.18 -9.72
CA MET A 170 5.33 1.70 -11.05
C MET A 170 6.36 2.77 -11.41
N GLN A 171 7.33 2.42 -12.26
CA GLN A 171 8.15 3.41 -12.95
C GLN A 171 7.36 4.05 -14.08
#